data_AF-R9MQA0-F1
#
_entry.id   AF-R9MQA0-F1
#
_cell.length_a   1.000
_cell.length_b   1.000
_cell.length_c   1.000
_cell.angle_alpha   90.00
_cell.angle_beta   90.00
_cell.angle_gamma   90.00
#
_symmetry.space_group_name_H-M   'P 1'
#
loop_
_entity.id
_entity.type
_entity.pdbx_description
1 polymer ?
#
loop_
_entity_poly.entity_id
_entity_poly.type
_entity_poly.pdbx_seq_one_letter_code
_entity_poly.pdbx_strand_id
1 'polypeptide(L)'
;MKEYHLHWHTITGAVLLCLFLVTIIFPGMLITAEKYIDSAVAANQYAYNRDSRITDAEEMTNLYGREGDMRPEIRESYEKQIIKNGDSWVTRLFLAKWCLTVDEGLDDFDGIELKSGRSLKNSGVKGVLRLWGWLIYIPFLVSMVTFVFVLVKGRTFSGLLLFDGVLILMCESLSHFLIPPMLWSSGKSSVYYFELVSEEVLAQYGAGEKFLEELLHRCGGISWIIVSIIAVLIMVYSIICLILWGNKIMGKNGESHNKETIKDNLTVLNDGWTNVRPRRKTGELQGIKGEYMGQSIEILPGEEVVLGRDSKYCMLIFSSQKVSRRQCGIRYDVGNDCYQVIDYSSGGTSLPDGRVLATSEYTVLFPGTVIYIAGGRERFMLM
;
A
#
# COMPACT_ATOMS: atom_id res chain seq x y z
N MET A 1 -9.37 -29.55 14.03
CA MET A 1 -9.05 -28.67 12.88
C MET A 1 -9.79 -27.36 13.11
N LYS A 2 -9.09 -26.22 13.22
CA LYS A 2 -9.76 -24.92 13.33
C LYS A 2 -10.46 -24.63 12.00
N GLU A 3 -11.78 -24.47 12.02
CA GLU A 3 -12.53 -23.97 10.87
C GLU A 3 -12.02 -22.56 10.52
N TYR A 4 -11.25 -22.47 9.43
CA TYR A 4 -10.92 -21.19 8.83
C TYR A 4 -12.17 -20.66 8.13
N HIS A 5 -12.99 -19.89 8.84
CA HIS A 5 -14.03 -19.08 8.22
C HIS A 5 -13.37 -17.98 7.39
N LEU A 6 -13.07 -18.31 6.13
CA LEU A 6 -12.53 -17.37 5.15
C LEU A 6 -13.62 -16.31 4.88
N HIS A 7 -13.38 -15.09 5.35
CA HIS A 7 -14.33 -14.00 5.12
C HIS A 7 -14.39 -13.69 3.62
N TRP A 8 -15.61 -13.51 3.08
CA TRP A 8 -15.83 -13.14 1.67
C TRP A 8 -14.97 -11.95 1.20
N HIS A 9 -14.71 -10.98 2.09
CA HIS A 9 -13.84 -9.85 1.78
C HIS A 9 -12.38 -10.23 1.46
N THR A 10 -11.89 -11.33 2.04
CA THR A 10 -10.54 -11.85 1.77
C THR A 10 -10.48 -12.56 0.42
N ILE A 11 -11.55 -13.28 0.07
CA ILE A 11 -11.69 -13.93 -1.24
C ILE A 11 -11.69 -12.88 -2.36
N THR A 12 -12.52 -11.84 -2.24
CA THR A 12 -12.61 -10.80 -3.27
C THR A 12 -11.29 -10.05 -3.47
N GLY A 13 -10.59 -9.71 -2.39
CA GLY A 13 -9.28 -9.05 -2.49
C GLY A 13 -8.23 -9.94 -3.16
N ALA A 14 -8.20 -11.24 -2.81
CA ALA A 14 -7.29 -12.20 -3.45
C ALA A 14 -7.61 -12.40 -4.94
N VAL A 15 -8.90 -12.44 -5.31
CA VAL A 15 -9.33 -12.53 -6.72
C VAL A 15 -8.88 -11.32 -7.52
N LEU A 16 -9.05 -10.10 -7.00
CA LEU A 16 -8.61 -8.88 -7.69
C LEU A 16 -7.08 -8.84 -7.89
N LEU A 17 -6.30 -9.24 -6.87
CA LEU A 17 -4.85 -9.36 -7.00
C LEU A 17 -4.45 -10.44 -8.00
N CYS A 18 -5.14 -11.58 -8.00
CA CYS A 18 -4.89 -12.65 -8.97
C CYS A 18 -5.17 -12.18 -10.41
N LEU A 19 -6.29 -11.49 -10.63
CA LEU A 19 -6.63 -10.89 -11.92
C LEU A 19 -5.55 -9.89 -12.37
N PHE A 20 -5.06 -9.05 -11.45
CA PHE A 20 -3.94 -8.17 -11.75
C PHE A 20 -2.69 -8.96 -12.14
N LEU A 21 -2.28 -9.96 -11.36
CA LEU A 21 -1.07 -10.75 -11.62
C LEU A 21 -1.10 -11.45 -12.99
N VAL A 22 -2.28 -11.93 -13.43
CA VAL A 22 -2.45 -12.55 -14.75
C VAL A 22 -2.19 -11.56 -15.89
N THR A 23 -2.41 -10.26 -15.69
CA THR A 23 -2.15 -9.24 -16.73
C THR A 23 -0.68 -9.12 -17.13
N ILE A 24 0.27 -9.67 -16.35
CA ILE A 24 1.69 -9.69 -16.74
C ILE A 24 1.93 -10.52 -18.01
N ILE A 25 1.04 -11.47 -18.28
CA ILE A 25 1.07 -12.36 -19.45
C ILE A 25 0.38 -11.70 -20.65
N PHE A 26 -0.39 -10.63 -20.45
CA PHE A 26 -1.07 -9.96 -21.55
C PHE A 26 -0.08 -9.23 -22.47
N PRO A 27 -0.46 -8.97 -23.73
CA PRO A 27 0.36 -8.21 -24.65
C PRO A 27 0.67 -6.81 -24.09
N GLY A 28 1.93 -6.56 -23.77
CA GLY A 28 2.45 -5.24 -23.38
C GLY A 28 2.68 -4.36 -24.60
N MET A 29 3.20 -4.94 -25.68
CA MET A 29 3.27 -4.28 -26.99
C MET A 29 2.66 -5.17 -28.08
N LEU A 30 1.97 -4.53 -29.02
CA LEU A 30 1.44 -5.12 -30.24
C LEU A 30 2.02 -4.32 -31.42
N ILE A 31 3.01 -4.93 -32.08
CA ILE A 31 3.75 -4.33 -33.18
C ILE A 31 3.07 -4.75 -34.49
N THR A 32 2.59 -3.77 -35.23
CA THR A 32 1.99 -3.97 -36.56
C THR A 32 2.50 -2.89 -37.48
N ALA A 33 2.69 -3.21 -38.76
CA ALA A 33 3.15 -2.27 -39.78
C ALA A 33 2.32 -0.98 -39.80
N GLU A 34 0.99 -1.08 -39.76
CA GLU A 34 0.10 0.10 -39.77
C GLU A 34 0.37 1.06 -38.62
N LYS A 35 0.56 0.54 -37.40
CA LYS A 35 0.84 1.36 -36.22
C LYS A 35 2.16 2.09 -36.33
N TYR A 36 3.20 1.42 -36.85
CA TYR A 36 4.50 2.04 -37.06
C TYR A 36 4.44 3.15 -38.12
N ILE A 37 3.81 2.88 -39.26
CA ILE A 37 3.63 3.85 -40.34
C ILE A 37 2.84 5.06 -39.84
N ASP A 38 1.72 4.84 -39.14
CA ASP A 38 0.90 5.91 -38.60
C ASP A 38 1.67 6.79 -37.59
N SER A 39 2.56 6.21 -36.77
CA SER A 39 3.43 6.95 -35.86
C SER A 39 4.46 7.81 -36.59
N ALA A 40 5.06 7.28 -37.67
CA ALA A 40 6.00 8.02 -38.50
C ALA A 40 5.31 9.20 -39.23
N VAL A 41 4.14 8.94 -39.81
CA VAL A 41 3.31 9.98 -40.46
C VAL A 41 2.93 11.07 -39.46
N ALA A 42 2.54 10.72 -38.23
CA ALA A 42 2.22 11.69 -37.19
C ALA A 42 3.41 12.59 -36.83
N ALA A 43 4.63 12.02 -36.78
CA ALA A 43 5.85 12.78 -36.52
C ALA A 43 6.20 13.74 -37.67
N ASN A 44 6.07 13.28 -38.92
CA ASN A 44 6.26 14.12 -40.11
C ASN A 44 5.23 15.27 -40.15
N GLN A 45 3.96 14.97 -39.91
CA GLN A 45 2.91 15.98 -39.84
C GLN A 45 3.16 17.00 -38.72
N TYR A 46 3.65 16.54 -37.56
CA TYR A 46 4.04 17.44 -36.46
C TYR A 46 5.17 18.39 -36.86
N ALA A 47 6.21 17.88 -37.53
CA ALA A 47 7.32 18.70 -37.98
C ALA A 47 6.91 19.70 -39.05
N TYR A 48 6.11 19.28 -40.04
CA TYR A 48 5.59 20.15 -41.09
C TYR A 48 4.72 21.28 -40.54
N ASN A 49 3.79 20.96 -39.62
CA ASN A 49 2.93 21.96 -38.98
C ASN A 49 3.73 23.03 -38.21
N ARG A 50 4.98 22.71 -37.84
CA ARG A 50 5.86 23.60 -37.08
C ARG A 50 6.84 24.36 -37.98
N ASP A 51 7.33 23.73 -39.04
CA ASP A 51 8.11 24.36 -40.09
C ASP A 51 7.67 23.85 -41.47
N SER A 52 6.88 24.69 -42.16
CA SER A 52 6.36 24.37 -43.49
C SER A 52 7.42 24.39 -44.59
N ARG A 53 8.68 24.69 -44.26
CA ARG A 53 9.81 24.63 -45.20
C ARG A 53 10.36 23.22 -45.38
N ILE A 54 10.01 22.29 -44.49
CA ILE A 54 10.43 20.90 -44.56
C ILE A 54 9.51 20.17 -45.55
N THR A 55 9.79 20.32 -46.85
CA THR A 55 9.00 19.73 -47.94
C THR A 55 8.97 18.21 -47.87
N ASP A 56 10.06 17.60 -47.39
CA ASP A 56 10.19 16.15 -47.21
C ASP A 56 9.13 15.60 -46.24
N ALA A 57 8.76 16.36 -45.21
CA ALA A 57 7.77 15.94 -44.22
C ALA A 57 6.35 15.89 -44.82
N GLU A 58 6.03 16.84 -45.71
CA GLU A 58 4.76 16.88 -46.44
C GLU A 58 4.68 15.74 -47.46
N GLU A 59 5.75 15.52 -48.21
CA GLU A 59 5.85 14.43 -49.19
C GLU A 59 5.66 13.06 -48.52
N MET A 60 6.38 12.79 -47.43
CA MET A 60 6.26 11.54 -46.67
C MET A 60 4.85 11.36 -46.07
N THR A 61 4.21 12.45 -45.64
CA THR A 61 2.83 12.42 -45.13
C THR A 61 1.83 12.08 -46.23
N ASN A 62 2.02 12.61 -47.45
CA ASN A 62 1.15 12.34 -48.58
C ASN A 62 1.35 10.94 -49.15
N LEU A 63 2.59 10.46 -49.23
CA LEU A 63 2.92 9.13 -49.78
C LEU A 63 2.50 7.98 -48.86
N TYR A 64 2.64 8.15 -47.53
CA TYR A 64 2.40 7.10 -46.55
C TYR A 64 1.19 7.35 -45.64
N GLY A 65 0.49 8.47 -45.82
CA GLY A 65 -0.77 8.78 -45.15
C GLY A 65 -1.90 7.82 -45.51
N ARG A 66 -3.07 7.98 -44.90
CA ARG A 66 -4.20 7.04 -45.04
C ARG A 66 -4.64 6.77 -46.49
N GLU A 67 -4.49 7.75 -47.36
CA GLU A 67 -4.84 7.70 -48.79
C GLU A 67 -3.60 7.64 -49.71
N GLY A 68 -2.40 7.45 -49.14
CA GLY A 68 -1.15 7.47 -49.89
C GLY A 68 -0.90 6.19 -50.69
N ASP A 69 -0.41 6.36 -51.92
CA ASP A 69 -0.22 5.27 -52.89
C ASP A 69 0.88 4.27 -52.49
N MET A 70 1.88 4.70 -51.71
CA MET A 70 3.03 3.87 -51.30
C MET A 70 2.79 3.12 -49.97
N ARG A 71 1.72 3.47 -49.23
CA ARG A 71 1.34 2.82 -47.97
C ARG A 71 1.13 1.31 -48.06
N PRO A 72 0.41 0.74 -49.05
CA PRO A 72 0.18 -0.70 -49.12
C PRO A 72 1.46 -1.51 -49.36
N GLU A 73 2.38 -1.02 -50.19
CA GLU A 73 3.64 -1.72 -50.50
C GLU A 73 4.56 -1.80 -49.27
N ILE A 74 4.76 -0.67 -48.60
CA ILE A 74 5.62 -0.63 -47.42
C ILE A 74 5.02 -1.41 -46.25
N ARG A 75 3.68 -1.39 -46.12
CA ARG A 75 2.96 -2.21 -45.15
C ARG A 75 3.22 -3.70 -45.37
N GLU A 76 3.13 -4.17 -46.61
CA GLU A 76 3.38 -5.58 -46.93
C GLU A 76 4.83 -5.99 -46.63
N SER A 77 5.79 -5.09 -46.90
CA SER A 77 7.20 -5.29 -46.53
C SER A 77 7.39 -5.48 -45.02
N TYR A 78 6.84 -4.57 -44.20
CA TYR A 78 6.93 -4.66 -42.75
C TYR A 78 6.15 -5.85 -42.18
N GLU A 79 4.97 -6.17 -42.72
CA GLU A 79 4.22 -7.36 -42.30
C GLU A 79 5.02 -8.65 -42.57
N LYS A 80 5.69 -8.76 -43.72
CA LYS A 80 6.58 -9.89 -44.03
C LYS A 80 7.75 -9.99 -43.05
N GLN A 81 8.36 -8.87 -42.67
CA GLN A 81 9.44 -8.85 -41.68
C GLN A 81 8.96 -9.29 -40.29
N ILE A 82 7.80 -8.80 -39.84
CA ILE A 82 7.19 -9.18 -38.56
C ILE A 82 6.86 -10.68 -38.54
N ILE A 83 6.29 -11.21 -39.62
CA ILE A 83 5.98 -12.65 -39.76
C ILE A 83 7.26 -13.49 -39.70
N LYS A 84 8.33 -13.05 -40.34
CA LYS A 84 9.63 -13.75 -40.34
C LYS A 84 10.25 -13.84 -38.94
N ASN A 85 10.07 -12.79 -38.12
CA ASN A 85 10.66 -12.70 -36.78
C ASN A 85 9.79 -13.38 -35.69
N GLY A 86 8.61 -13.87 -36.03
CA GLY A 86 7.90 -14.89 -35.26
C GLY A 86 6.85 -14.41 -34.26
N ASP A 87 6.90 -13.16 -33.78
CA ASP A 87 5.90 -12.65 -32.83
C ASP A 87 5.51 -11.19 -33.12
N SER A 88 4.22 -10.96 -33.39
CA SER A 88 3.64 -9.61 -33.55
C SER A 88 3.30 -8.94 -32.22
N TRP A 89 3.37 -9.68 -31.12
CA TRP A 89 3.01 -9.21 -29.78
C TRP A 89 4.03 -9.65 -28.75
N VAL A 90 4.31 -8.76 -27.81
CA VAL A 90 5.28 -8.97 -26.74
C VAL A 90 4.57 -8.90 -25.41
N THR A 91 4.64 -9.96 -24.61
CA THR A 91 4.07 -9.97 -23.24
C THR A 91 4.72 -8.91 -22.35
N ARG A 92 4.02 -8.42 -21.32
CA ARG A 92 4.63 -7.48 -20.36
C ARG A 92 5.82 -8.10 -19.64
N LEU A 93 5.73 -9.39 -19.30
CA LEU A 93 6.84 -10.11 -18.66
C LEU A 93 8.07 -10.15 -19.57
N PHE A 94 7.90 -10.50 -20.84
CA PHE A 94 9.01 -10.52 -21.80
C PHE A 94 9.56 -9.11 -22.02
N LEU A 95 8.70 -8.11 -22.17
CA LEU A 95 9.11 -6.72 -22.32
C LEU A 95 9.93 -6.25 -21.12
N ALA A 96 9.45 -6.49 -19.90
CA ALA A 96 10.15 -6.13 -18.68
C ALA A 96 11.51 -6.83 -18.60
N LYS A 97 11.55 -8.14 -18.87
CA LYS A 97 12.79 -8.92 -18.87
C LYS A 97 13.77 -8.36 -19.90
N TRP A 98 13.32 -8.16 -21.14
CA TRP A 98 14.13 -7.61 -22.22
C TRP A 98 14.71 -6.25 -21.83
N CYS A 99 13.85 -5.32 -21.37
CA CYS A 99 14.23 -3.99 -20.88
C CYS A 99 15.30 -4.03 -19.77
N LEU A 100 15.22 -5.00 -18.86
CA LEU A 100 16.19 -5.17 -17.76
C LEU A 100 17.52 -5.78 -18.23
N THR A 101 17.48 -6.69 -19.20
CA THR A 101 18.65 -7.44 -19.69
C THR A 101 19.24 -6.89 -20.99
N VAL A 102 18.79 -5.71 -21.45
CA VAL A 102 19.34 -5.07 -22.65
C VAL A 102 20.86 -4.93 -22.55
N ASP A 103 21.60 -5.68 -23.40
CA ASP A 103 23.07 -5.61 -23.42
C ASP A 103 23.74 -5.75 -24.80
N GLU A 104 23.24 -6.62 -25.69
CA GLU A 104 23.94 -6.95 -26.95
C GLU A 104 23.18 -6.57 -28.25
N GLY A 105 21.86 -6.35 -28.21
CA GLY A 105 21.03 -6.07 -29.40
C GLY A 105 20.54 -4.63 -29.54
N LEU A 106 21.15 -3.66 -28.85
CA LEU A 106 20.65 -2.27 -28.82
C LEU A 106 21.06 -1.43 -30.04
N ASP A 107 22.09 -1.87 -30.75
CA ASP A 107 22.62 -1.18 -31.94
C ASP A 107 22.13 -1.83 -33.25
N ASP A 108 21.40 -2.94 -33.17
CA ASP A 108 20.98 -3.78 -34.31
C ASP A 108 19.46 -3.66 -34.54
N PHE A 109 18.96 -2.42 -34.58
CA PHE A 109 17.58 -2.15 -34.93
C PHE A 109 17.47 -1.92 -36.44
N ASP A 110 16.78 -2.83 -37.13
CA ASP A 110 16.39 -2.66 -38.53
C ASP A 110 15.62 -1.33 -38.70
N GLY A 111 16.04 -0.52 -39.69
CA GLY A 111 15.41 0.76 -40.03
C GLY A 111 15.88 1.99 -39.22
N ILE A 112 16.91 1.86 -38.36
CA ILE A 112 17.54 2.99 -37.65
C ILE A 112 19.00 3.14 -38.10
N GLU A 113 19.34 4.27 -38.72
CA GLU A 113 20.73 4.61 -39.00
C GLU A 113 21.34 5.41 -37.85
N LEU A 114 22.53 5.00 -37.41
CA LEU A 114 23.27 5.65 -36.32
C LEU A 114 24.32 6.61 -36.87
N LYS A 115 24.55 7.71 -36.16
CA LYS A 115 25.62 8.66 -36.49
C LYS A 115 26.98 7.97 -36.37
N SER A 116 27.85 8.20 -37.35
CA SER A 116 29.19 7.61 -37.41
C SER A 116 29.94 7.74 -36.07
N GLY A 117 30.38 6.59 -35.52
CA GLY A 117 31.12 6.51 -34.26
C GLY A 117 30.28 6.61 -32.97
N ARG A 118 28.93 6.64 -33.06
CA ARG A 118 28.03 6.60 -31.90
C ARG A 118 27.23 5.29 -31.87
N SER A 119 26.90 4.85 -30.66
CA SER A 119 26.13 3.64 -30.37
C SER A 119 25.07 3.96 -29.31
N LEU A 120 23.89 3.35 -29.42
CA LEU A 120 22.81 3.51 -28.43
C LEU A 120 23.23 2.96 -27.07
N LYS A 121 24.17 2.03 -27.02
CA LYS A 121 24.72 1.51 -25.77
C LYS A 121 25.36 2.62 -24.91
N ASN A 122 25.95 3.63 -25.56
CA ASN A 122 26.69 4.70 -24.90
C ASN A 122 25.87 5.98 -24.70
N SER A 123 24.64 6.06 -25.24
CA SER A 123 23.81 7.26 -25.26
C SER A 123 22.90 7.43 -24.03
N GLY A 124 22.94 6.49 -23.09
CA GLY A 124 22.09 6.49 -21.89
C GLY A 124 20.72 5.83 -22.09
N VAL A 125 20.35 5.48 -23.33
CA VAL A 125 19.09 4.77 -23.65
C VAL A 125 18.95 3.47 -22.86
N LYS A 126 20.06 2.74 -22.67
CA LYS A 126 20.12 1.54 -21.83
C LYS A 126 19.62 1.79 -20.40
N GLY A 127 19.95 2.95 -19.81
CA GLY A 127 19.49 3.32 -18.47
C GLY A 127 17.98 3.55 -18.42
N VAL A 128 17.44 4.21 -19.44
CA VAL A 128 16.00 4.48 -19.57
C VAL A 128 15.20 3.19 -19.78
N LEU A 129 15.69 2.27 -20.60
CA LEU A 129 15.06 0.96 -20.80
C LEU A 129 15.06 0.14 -19.52
N ARG A 130 16.17 0.12 -18.77
CA ARG A 130 16.21 -0.54 -17.46
C ARG A 130 15.22 0.07 -16.48
N LEU A 131 15.10 1.39 -16.44
CA LEU A 131 14.09 2.07 -15.63
C LEU A 131 12.68 1.63 -16.03
N TRP A 132 12.38 1.58 -17.32
CA TRP A 132 11.08 1.13 -17.82
C TRP A 132 10.78 -0.32 -17.43
N GLY A 133 11.77 -1.22 -17.54
CA GLY A 133 11.66 -2.60 -17.10
C GLY A 133 11.33 -2.72 -15.60
N TRP A 134 11.96 -1.90 -14.75
CA TRP A 134 11.63 -1.83 -13.32
C TRP A 134 10.24 -1.28 -13.04
N LEU A 135 9.81 -0.23 -13.75
CA LEU A 135 8.47 0.32 -13.62
C LEU A 135 7.39 -0.71 -13.98
N ILE A 136 7.65 -1.56 -14.97
CA ILE A 136 6.75 -2.68 -15.30
C ILE A 136 6.82 -3.75 -14.20
N TYR A 137 8.00 -4.12 -13.71
CA TYR A 137 8.17 -5.30 -12.86
C TYR A 137 7.80 -5.10 -11.38
N ILE A 138 8.14 -3.94 -10.78
CA ILE A 138 7.96 -3.68 -9.34
C ILE A 138 6.51 -3.85 -8.86
N PRO A 139 5.48 -3.30 -9.55
CA PRO A 139 4.10 -3.42 -9.10
C PRO A 139 3.63 -4.88 -9.00
N PHE A 140 4.06 -5.74 -9.91
CA PHE A 140 3.74 -7.18 -9.88
C PHE A 140 4.46 -7.90 -8.75
N LEU A 141 5.72 -7.55 -8.49
CA LEU A 141 6.49 -8.15 -7.39
C LEU A 141 5.87 -7.79 -6.03
N VAL A 142 5.52 -6.53 -5.81
CA VAL A 142 4.85 -6.09 -4.58
C VAL A 142 3.47 -6.75 -4.44
N SER A 143 2.66 -6.75 -5.51
CA SER A 143 1.35 -7.39 -5.50
C SER A 143 1.40 -8.90 -5.27
N MET A 144 2.46 -9.58 -5.75
CA MET A 144 2.69 -11.01 -5.47
C MET A 144 2.96 -11.25 -3.99
N VAL A 145 3.79 -10.40 -3.35
CA VAL A 145 4.05 -10.48 -1.92
C VAL A 145 2.77 -10.25 -1.11
N THR A 146 1.98 -9.23 -1.49
CA THR A 146 0.67 -8.99 -0.87
C THR A 146 -0.28 -10.17 -1.05
N PHE A 147 -0.33 -10.76 -2.25
CA PHE A 147 -1.17 -11.93 -2.54
C PHE A 147 -0.81 -13.13 -1.66
N VAL A 148 0.48 -13.47 -1.57
CA VAL A 148 0.96 -14.55 -0.68
C VAL A 148 0.63 -14.25 0.79
N PHE A 149 0.83 -13.00 1.23
CA PHE A 149 0.48 -12.60 2.60
C PHE A 149 -1.01 -12.81 2.89
N VAL A 150 -1.89 -12.43 1.96
CA VAL A 150 -3.35 -12.61 2.07
C VAL A 150 -3.71 -14.09 2.20
N LEU A 151 -3.10 -14.96 1.38
CA LEU A 151 -3.33 -16.41 1.43
C LEU A 151 -2.86 -17.03 2.74
N VAL A 152 -1.65 -16.68 3.22
CA VAL A 152 -1.06 -17.27 4.43
C VAL A 152 -1.79 -16.82 5.69
N LYS A 153 -2.14 -15.53 5.79
CA LYS A 153 -2.79 -14.98 6.99
C LYS A 153 -4.32 -15.16 6.97
N GLY A 154 -4.91 -15.49 5.82
CA GLY A 154 -6.36 -15.61 5.67
C GLY A 154 -7.10 -14.31 5.99
N ARG A 155 -6.41 -13.17 5.89
CA ARG A 155 -6.94 -11.84 6.22
C ARG A 155 -6.42 -10.81 5.24
N THR A 156 -7.32 -10.00 4.71
CA THR A 156 -6.98 -8.83 3.90
C THR A 156 -6.62 -7.65 4.78
N PHE A 157 -5.48 -7.03 4.48
CA PHE A 157 -5.09 -5.75 5.09
C PHE A 157 -5.37 -4.63 4.08
N SER A 158 -6.51 -3.96 4.25
CA SER A 158 -7.03 -2.98 3.27
C SER A 158 -6.06 -1.84 2.95
N GLY A 159 -5.20 -1.45 3.90
CA GLY A 159 -4.18 -0.42 3.66
C GLY A 159 -3.08 -0.86 2.69
N LEU A 160 -2.69 -2.13 2.72
CA LEU A 160 -1.67 -2.70 1.81
C LEU A 160 -2.25 -2.86 0.41
N LEU A 161 -3.52 -3.27 0.32
CA LEU A 161 -4.24 -3.36 -0.95
C LEU A 161 -4.41 -1.98 -1.61
N LEU A 162 -4.66 -0.93 -0.81
CA LEU A 162 -4.71 0.45 -1.29
C LEU A 162 -3.34 0.89 -1.84
N PHE A 163 -2.28 0.59 -1.10
CA PHE A 163 -0.91 0.88 -1.51
C PHE A 163 -0.57 0.21 -2.84
N ASP A 164 -0.91 -1.06 -3.03
CA ASP A 164 -0.71 -1.77 -4.30
C ASP A 164 -1.42 -1.06 -5.45
N GLY A 165 -2.71 -0.72 -5.29
CA GLY A 165 -3.46 -0.01 -6.32
C GLY A 165 -2.86 1.34 -6.72
N VAL A 166 -2.40 2.12 -5.74
CA VAL A 166 -1.71 3.41 -5.99
C VAL A 166 -0.37 3.20 -6.69
N LEU A 167 0.43 2.23 -6.23
CA LEU A 167 1.73 1.91 -6.81
C LEU A 167 1.60 1.49 -8.28
N ILE A 168 0.61 0.64 -8.60
CA ILE A 168 0.34 0.21 -9.97
C ILE A 168 0.01 1.43 -10.85
N LEU A 169 -0.96 2.26 -10.46
CA LEU A 169 -1.32 3.45 -11.25
C LEU A 169 -0.14 4.41 -11.43
N MET A 170 0.65 4.62 -10.37
CA MET A 170 1.82 5.48 -10.41
C MET A 170 2.85 4.94 -11.42
N CYS A 171 3.21 3.66 -11.34
CA CYS A 171 4.18 3.05 -12.24
C CYS A 171 3.71 3.03 -13.70
N GLU A 172 2.44 2.75 -13.97
CA GLU A 172 1.87 2.83 -15.32
C GLU A 172 1.92 4.27 -15.87
N SER A 173 1.51 5.25 -15.06
CA SER A 173 1.51 6.66 -15.46
C SER A 173 2.93 7.14 -15.77
N LEU A 174 3.90 6.82 -14.90
CA LEU A 174 5.30 7.15 -15.13
C LEU A 174 5.84 6.47 -16.39
N SER A 175 5.47 5.20 -16.62
CA SER A 175 5.88 4.46 -17.82
C SER A 175 5.34 5.10 -19.10
N HIS A 176 4.10 5.59 -19.08
CA HIS A 176 3.48 6.18 -20.26
C HIS A 176 3.98 7.60 -20.56
N PHE A 177 4.14 8.45 -19.54
CA PHE A 177 4.46 9.86 -19.73
C PHE A 177 5.96 10.18 -19.71
N LEU A 178 6.78 9.46 -18.94
CA LEU A 178 8.21 9.79 -18.80
C LEU A 178 9.11 9.02 -19.77
N ILE A 179 8.76 7.78 -20.12
CA ILE A 179 9.64 6.93 -20.92
C ILE A 179 9.82 7.45 -22.35
N PRO A 180 8.77 7.84 -23.11
CA PRO A 180 8.95 8.39 -24.45
C PRO A 180 9.91 9.60 -24.52
N PRO A 181 9.73 10.68 -23.72
CA PRO A 181 10.64 11.83 -23.78
C PRO A 181 12.04 11.50 -23.28
N MET A 182 12.19 10.63 -22.26
CA MET A 182 13.50 10.23 -21.76
C MET A 182 14.27 9.38 -22.78
N LEU A 183 13.58 8.49 -23.50
CA LEU A 183 14.17 7.70 -24.58
C LEU A 183 14.67 8.62 -25.69
N TRP A 184 13.86 9.58 -26.13
CA TRP A 184 14.27 10.55 -27.16
C TRP A 184 15.46 11.39 -26.69
N SER A 185 15.38 11.97 -25.49
CA SER A 185 16.43 12.86 -24.96
C SER A 185 17.79 12.16 -24.85
N SER A 186 17.78 10.88 -24.49
CA SER A 186 18.99 10.05 -24.42
C SER A 186 19.47 9.64 -25.82
N GLY A 187 18.54 9.24 -26.70
CA GLY A 187 18.82 8.69 -28.02
C GLY A 187 19.16 9.72 -29.11
N LYS A 188 18.66 10.96 -29.02
CA LYS A 188 18.79 12.00 -30.08
C LYS A 188 20.22 12.29 -30.52
N SER A 189 21.19 12.02 -29.65
CA SER A 189 22.61 12.23 -29.94
C SER A 189 23.16 11.16 -30.89
N SER A 190 22.55 9.98 -30.93
CA SER A 190 23.07 8.79 -31.63
C SER A 190 22.27 8.42 -32.87
N VAL A 191 20.99 8.78 -32.93
CA VAL A 191 20.12 8.53 -34.09
C VAL A 191 20.39 9.56 -35.20
N TYR A 192 20.54 9.08 -36.43
CA TYR A 192 20.70 9.89 -37.65
C TYR A 192 19.40 9.97 -38.45
N TYR A 193 18.78 8.81 -38.73
CA TYR A 193 17.61 8.69 -39.61
C TYR A 193 16.76 7.47 -39.23
N PHE A 194 15.44 7.54 -39.44
CA PHE A 194 14.52 6.40 -39.41
C PHE A 194 13.93 6.20 -40.80
N GLU A 195 13.69 4.96 -41.24
CA GLU A 195 13.23 4.61 -42.60
C GLU A 195 11.99 5.39 -43.14
N LEU A 196 11.20 6.04 -42.27
CA LEU A 196 10.05 6.88 -42.63
C LEU A 196 10.12 8.33 -42.11
N VAL A 197 11.20 8.73 -41.45
CA VAL A 197 11.36 10.05 -40.83
C VAL A 197 12.77 10.60 -41.14
N SER A 198 12.83 11.66 -41.94
CA SER A 198 14.09 12.24 -42.43
C SER A 198 14.93 12.89 -41.33
N GLU A 199 16.22 13.12 -41.60
CA GLU A 199 17.11 13.85 -40.69
C GLU A 199 16.57 15.25 -40.38
N GLU A 200 16.06 15.96 -41.39
CA GLU A 200 15.50 17.31 -41.22
C GLU A 200 14.30 17.32 -40.27
N VAL A 201 13.45 16.30 -40.34
CA VAL A 201 12.34 16.10 -39.41
C VAL A 201 12.85 15.82 -38.01
N LEU A 202 13.83 14.94 -37.84
CA LEU A 202 14.40 14.62 -36.52
C LEU A 202 15.21 15.76 -35.90
N ALA A 203 15.77 16.65 -36.73
CA ALA A 203 16.44 17.87 -36.28
C ALA A 203 15.46 18.88 -35.67
N GLN A 204 14.19 18.83 -36.08
CA GLN A 204 13.16 19.71 -35.53
C GLN A 204 12.85 19.39 -34.07
N TYR A 205 12.83 20.43 -33.23
CA TYR A 205 12.61 20.27 -31.79
C TYR A 205 11.27 19.58 -31.51
N GLY A 206 11.33 18.42 -30.83
CA GLY A 206 10.17 17.66 -30.38
C GLY A 206 9.61 16.64 -31.38
N ALA A 207 10.09 16.59 -32.63
CA ALA A 207 9.56 15.66 -33.63
C ALA A 207 9.84 14.19 -33.28
N GLY A 208 11.08 13.87 -32.87
CA GLY A 208 11.42 12.50 -32.44
C GLY A 208 10.81 12.10 -31.09
N GLU A 209 10.52 13.06 -30.21
CA GLU A 209 9.75 12.82 -28.98
C GLU A 209 8.31 12.43 -29.33
N LYS A 210 7.68 13.18 -30.24
CA LYS A 210 6.34 12.88 -30.73
C LYS A 210 6.26 11.55 -31.48
N PHE A 211 7.29 11.21 -32.25
CA PHE A 211 7.39 9.89 -32.87
C PHE A 211 7.37 8.78 -31.82
N LEU A 212 8.22 8.85 -30.80
CA LEU A 212 8.29 7.83 -29.74
C LEU A 212 7.02 7.78 -28.88
N GLU A 213 6.40 8.93 -28.61
CA GLU A 213 5.12 9.03 -27.89
C GLU A 213 4.00 8.32 -28.66
N GLU A 214 3.84 8.64 -29.95
CA GLU A 214 2.85 8.00 -30.82
C GLU A 214 3.14 6.51 -31.05
N LEU A 215 4.42 6.14 -31.19
CA LEU A 215 4.83 4.75 -31.34
C LEU A 215 4.47 3.94 -30.10
N LEU A 216 4.87 4.38 -28.92
CA LEU A 216 4.58 3.66 -27.68
C LEU A 216 3.09 3.67 -27.33
N HIS A 217 2.37 4.74 -27.68
CA HIS A 217 0.92 4.79 -27.48
C HIS A 217 0.17 3.82 -28.42
N ARG A 218 0.50 3.80 -29.72
CA ARG A 218 -0.16 2.92 -30.71
C ARG A 218 0.26 1.48 -30.58
N CYS A 219 1.55 1.22 -30.37
CA CYS A 219 2.09 -0.12 -30.13
C CYS A 219 1.78 -0.61 -28.72
N GLY A 220 1.47 0.27 -27.76
CA GLY A 220 1.00 -0.13 -26.44
C GLY A 220 -0.22 -1.05 -26.54
N GLY A 221 -0.12 -2.26 -25.99
CA GLY A 221 -1.24 -3.19 -25.97
C GLY A 221 -2.37 -2.69 -25.08
N ILE A 222 -3.60 -3.17 -25.28
CA ILE A 222 -4.79 -2.82 -24.45
C ILE A 222 -4.55 -3.14 -22.95
N SER A 223 -3.51 -3.93 -22.64
CA SER A 223 -3.11 -4.28 -21.30
C SER A 223 -2.89 -3.08 -20.36
N TRP A 224 -2.39 -1.92 -20.82
CA TRP A 224 -2.19 -0.77 -19.93
C TRP A 224 -3.53 -0.21 -19.41
N ILE A 225 -4.57 -0.22 -20.26
CA ILE A 225 -5.94 0.18 -19.90
C ILE A 225 -6.51 -0.82 -18.90
N ILE A 226 -6.38 -2.12 -19.20
CA ILE A 226 -6.87 -3.19 -18.33
C ILE A 226 -6.24 -3.10 -16.94
N VAL A 227 -4.93 -2.88 -16.87
CA VAL A 227 -4.19 -2.76 -15.61
C VAL A 227 -4.63 -1.52 -14.84
N SER A 228 -4.81 -0.39 -15.52
CA SER A 228 -5.29 0.84 -14.90
C SER A 228 -6.70 0.67 -14.31
N ILE A 229 -7.61 0.01 -15.05
CA ILE A 229 -8.96 -0.30 -14.57
C ILE A 229 -8.90 -1.21 -13.34
N ILE A 230 -8.12 -2.29 -13.39
CA ILE A 230 -7.98 -3.22 -12.27
C ILE A 230 -7.39 -2.51 -11.05
N ALA A 231 -6.40 -1.63 -11.23
CA ALA A 231 -5.81 -0.85 -10.14
C ALA A 231 -6.83 0.08 -9.49
N VAL A 232 -7.68 0.77 -10.27
CA VAL A 232 -8.79 1.57 -9.74
C VAL A 232 -9.79 0.71 -8.98
N LEU A 233 -10.16 -0.48 -9.50
CA LEU A 233 -11.05 -1.40 -8.80
C LEU A 233 -10.47 -1.88 -7.47
N ILE A 234 -9.16 -2.20 -7.44
CA ILE A 234 -8.42 -2.54 -6.21
C ILE A 234 -8.48 -1.39 -5.21
N MET A 235 -8.23 -0.15 -5.66
CA MET A 235 -8.29 1.03 -4.78
C MET A 235 -9.69 1.26 -4.22
N VAL A 236 -10.73 1.26 -5.07
CA VAL A 236 -12.12 1.47 -4.65
C VAL A 236 -12.53 0.40 -3.64
N TYR A 237 -12.22 -0.86 -3.94
CA TYR A 237 -12.48 -1.97 -3.02
C TYR A 237 -11.75 -1.81 -1.68
N SER A 238 -10.50 -1.34 -1.72
CA SER A 238 -9.70 -1.05 -0.52
C SER A 238 -10.35 0.03 0.35
N ILE A 239 -10.81 1.12 -0.27
CA ILE A 239 -11.49 2.23 0.42
C ILE A 239 -12.79 1.74 1.05
N ILE A 240 -13.61 0.98 0.32
CA ILE A 240 -14.84 0.38 0.86
C ILE A 240 -14.52 -0.49 2.08
N CYS A 241 -13.49 -1.34 2.00
CA CYS A 241 -13.08 -2.17 3.12
C CYS A 241 -12.59 -1.35 4.32
N LEU A 242 -11.89 -0.23 4.09
CA LEU A 242 -11.46 0.69 5.16
C LEU A 242 -12.67 1.35 5.84
N ILE A 243 -13.66 1.79 5.06
CA ILE A 243 -14.90 2.41 5.60
C ILE A 243 -15.71 1.39 6.39
N LEU A 244 -15.93 0.18 5.84
CA LEU A 244 -16.65 -0.88 6.54
C LEU A 244 -15.95 -1.30 7.84
N TRP A 245 -14.62 -1.36 7.82
CA TRP A 245 -13.85 -1.64 9.02
C TRP A 245 -13.94 -0.52 10.05
N GLY A 246 -13.82 0.75 9.62
CA GLY A 246 -14.00 1.92 10.48
C GLY A 246 -15.39 1.99 11.09
N ASN A 247 -16.44 1.75 10.29
CA ASN A 247 -17.83 1.70 10.75
C ASN A 247 -18.09 0.52 11.69
N LYS A 248 -17.40 -0.62 11.54
CA LYS A 248 -17.50 -1.73 12.48
C LYS A 248 -16.85 -1.40 13.83
N ILE A 249 -15.76 -0.63 13.84
CA ILE A 249 -15.13 -0.14 15.06
C ILE A 249 -16.04 0.88 15.74
N MET A 250 -16.53 1.87 15.00
CA MET A 250 -17.44 2.89 15.52
C MET A 250 -18.80 2.33 15.92
N GLY A 251 -19.30 1.34 15.18
CA GLY A 251 -20.53 0.61 15.46
C GLY A 251 -20.39 -0.33 16.65
N LYS A 252 -19.23 -0.95 16.89
CA LYS A 252 -18.96 -1.64 18.16
C LYS A 252 -18.94 -0.67 19.33
N ASN A 253 -18.33 0.50 19.16
CA ASN A 253 -18.32 1.53 20.21
C ASN A 253 -19.73 2.10 20.44
N GLY A 254 -20.52 2.30 19.38
CA GLY A 254 -21.88 2.81 19.42
C GLY A 254 -22.94 1.80 19.86
N GLU A 255 -22.83 0.52 19.49
CA GLU A 255 -23.66 -0.57 20.03
C GLU A 255 -23.28 -0.88 21.48
N SER A 256 -22.00 -0.78 21.85
CA SER A 256 -21.60 -0.89 23.26
C SER A 256 -22.24 0.24 24.06
N HIS A 257 -22.20 1.47 23.54
CA HIS A 257 -22.81 2.63 24.19
C HIS A 257 -24.34 2.57 24.20
N ASN A 258 -24.99 2.13 23.12
CA ASN A 258 -26.45 2.00 23.04
C ASN A 258 -26.99 0.79 23.81
N LYS A 259 -26.25 -0.33 23.88
CA LYS A 259 -26.60 -1.46 24.77
C LYS A 259 -26.40 -1.10 26.24
N GLU A 260 -25.45 -0.24 26.57
CA GLU A 260 -25.37 0.38 27.90
C GLU A 260 -26.58 1.27 28.17
N THR A 261 -26.91 2.21 27.27
CA THR A 261 -28.07 3.11 27.45
C THR A 261 -29.42 2.38 27.52
N ILE A 262 -29.63 1.35 26.70
CA ILE A 262 -30.86 0.53 26.74
C ILE A 262 -30.88 -0.34 27.99
N LYS A 263 -29.75 -0.93 28.42
CA LYS A 263 -29.69 -1.64 29.70
C LYS A 263 -29.98 -0.73 30.87
N ASP A 264 -29.39 0.46 30.91
CA ASP A 264 -29.58 1.46 31.97
C ASP A 264 -31.07 1.88 32.06
N ASN A 265 -31.75 2.06 30.93
CA ASN A 265 -33.19 2.39 30.90
C ASN A 265 -34.10 1.18 31.22
N LEU A 266 -33.70 -0.04 30.85
CA LEU A 266 -34.44 -1.26 31.18
C LEU A 266 -34.27 -1.66 32.66
N THR A 267 -33.13 -1.33 33.28
CA THR A 267 -32.91 -1.51 34.72
C THR A 267 -33.82 -0.58 35.54
N VAL A 268 -33.94 0.70 35.18
CA VAL A 268 -34.80 1.66 35.89
C VAL A 268 -36.29 1.26 35.93
N LEU A 269 -36.77 0.51 34.94
CA LEU A 269 -38.14 0.00 34.90
C LEU A 269 -38.34 -1.32 35.65
N ASN A 270 -37.27 -2.04 35.95
CA ASN A 270 -37.32 -3.38 36.56
C ASN A 270 -36.84 -3.41 38.02
N ASP A 271 -36.60 -2.24 38.63
CA ASP A 271 -36.19 -2.05 40.03
C ASP A 271 -37.32 -2.32 41.04
N GLY A 272 -38.33 -3.09 40.64
CA GLY A 272 -39.12 -3.91 41.54
C GLY A 272 -38.47 -5.29 41.67
N TRP A 273 -37.48 -5.39 42.56
CA TRP A 273 -36.89 -6.65 43.07
C TRP A 273 -36.02 -7.46 42.09
N THR A 274 -34.70 -7.22 42.05
CA THR A 274 -33.64 -8.24 42.21
C THR A 274 -32.23 -7.62 42.09
N ASN A 275 -31.35 -7.96 43.04
CA ASN A 275 -29.99 -7.41 43.15
C ASN A 275 -29.03 -7.99 42.10
N VAL A 276 -28.75 -7.25 41.02
CA VAL A 276 -27.56 -7.46 40.16
C VAL A 276 -26.79 -6.14 40.08
N ARG A 277 -25.54 -6.11 40.57
CA ARG A 277 -24.71 -4.89 40.58
C ARG A 277 -24.33 -4.50 39.14
N PRO A 278 -24.49 -3.24 38.71
CA PRO A 278 -24.10 -2.80 37.36
C PRO A 278 -22.58 -2.91 37.16
N ARG A 279 -22.16 -3.16 35.91
CA ARG A 279 -20.74 -3.27 35.52
C ARG A 279 -20.09 -1.89 35.63
N ARG A 280 -18.96 -1.79 36.35
CA ARG A 280 -18.34 -0.51 36.68
C ARG A 280 -17.66 0.09 35.45
N LYS A 281 -17.91 1.38 35.18
CA LYS A 281 -17.26 2.13 34.08
C LYS A 281 -15.83 2.56 34.43
N THR A 282 -15.50 2.53 35.72
CA THR A 282 -14.21 2.91 36.30
C THR A 282 -13.81 1.90 37.36
N GLY A 283 -12.51 1.75 37.58
CA GLY A 283 -12.02 0.94 38.69
C GLY A 283 -12.17 1.72 39.98
N GLU A 284 -12.40 1.04 41.08
CA GLU A 284 -12.38 1.67 42.40
C GLU A 284 -11.33 0.97 43.29
N LEU A 285 -10.58 1.76 44.06
CA LEU A 285 -9.64 1.30 45.06
C LEU A 285 -10.12 1.80 46.43
N GLN A 286 -10.60 0.88 47.26
CA GLN A 286 -11.13 1.21 48.59
C GLN A 286 -10.11 0.91 49.68
N GLY A 287 -9.75 1.89 50.50
CA GLY A 287 -8.91 1.67 51.67
C GLY A 287 -9.69 0.92 52.76
N ILE A 288 -9.27 -0.29 53.08
CA ILE A 288 -9.89 -1.12 54.13
C ILE A 288 -9.21 -0.90 55.48
N LYS A 289 -7.90 -0.61 55.45
CA LYS A 289 -7.09 -0.46 56.67
C LYS A 289 -5.88 0.42 56.41
N GLY A 290 -5.54 1.27 57.38
CA GLY A 290 -4.39 2.16 57.33
C GLY A 290 -4.77 3.62 57.10
N GLU A 291 -3.87 4.42 56.53
CA GLU A 291 -4.00 5.89 56.42
C GLU A 291 -5.22 6.31 55.57
N TYR A 292 -5.58 5.50 54.58
CA TYR A 292 -6.69 5.75 53.65
C TYR A 292 -7.96 4.95 53.97
N MET A 293 -8.10 4.43 55.20
CA MET A 293 -9.27 3.63 55.59
C MET A 293 -10.59 4.38 55.36
N GLY A 294 -11.53 3.71 54.69
CA GLY A 294 -12.85 4.26 54.35
C GLY A 294 -12.86 5.17 53.12
N GLN A 295 -11.70 5.54 52.58
CA GLN A 295 -11.61 6.33 51.36
C GLN A 295 -11.74 5.43 50.13
N SER A 296 -12.33 5.99 49.08
CA SER A 296 -12.49 5.38 47.79
C SER A 296 -11.79 6.24 46.75
N ILE A 297 -10.92 5.62 45.96
CA ILE A 297 -10.17 6.27 44.88
C ILE A 297 -10.64 5.67 43.57
N GLU A 298 -11.17 6.51 42.70
CA GLU A 298 -11.54 6.14 41.34
C GLU A 298 -10.29 6.00 40.46
N ILE A 299 -10.28 5.00 39.59
CA ILE A 299 -9.26 4.71 38.58
C ILE A 299 -9.90 4.86 37.21
N LEU A 300 -9.51 5.91 36.49
CA LEU A 300 -10.04 6.16 35.15
C LEU A 300 -9.43 5.19 34.12
N PRO A 301 -10.13 4.92 32.99
CA PRO A 301 -9.61 4.06 31.95
C PRO A 301 -8.28 4.59 31.37
N GLY A 302 -7.25 3.75 31.36
CA GLY A 302 -5.91 4.12 30.89
C GLY A 302 -5.02 4.82 31.93
N GLU A 303 -5.53 5.07 33.14
CA GLU A 303 -4.80 5.64 34.26
C GLU A 303 -4.07 4.54 35.07
N GLU A 304 -2.89 4.87 35.61
CA GLU A 304 -2.20 4.05 36.61
C GLU A 304 -2.11 4.81 37.92
N VAL A 305 -2.85 4.35 38.93
CA VAL A 305 -2.75 4.90 40.28
C VAL A 305 -1.53 4.30 40.96
N VAL A 306 -0.52 5.14 41.19
CA VAL A 306 0.73 4.75 41.85
C VAL A 306 0.68 5.08 43.34
N LEU A 307 0.94 4.08 44.18
CA LEU A 307 0.97 4.14 45.62
C LEU A 307 2.43 4.18 46.10
N GLY A 308 2.76 5.03 47.08
CA GLY A 308 4.10 5.05 47.67
C GLY A 308 4.32 6.24 48.59
N ARG A 309 5.54 6.43 49.08
CA ARG A 309 5.89 7.53 50.01
C ARG A 309 6.41 8.79 49.33
N ASP A 310 6.86 8.70 48.08
CA ASP A 310 7.45 9.84 47.35
C ASP A 310 6.39 10.55 46.49
N SER A 311 6.07 11.78 46.86
CA SER A 311 5.08 12.64 46.19
C SER A 311 5.44 13.00 44.75
N LYS A 312 6.71 12.83 44.35
CA LYS A 312 7.14 13.07 42.97
C LYS A 312 6.64 12.01 41.99
N TYR A 313 6.40 10.79 42.47
CA TYR A 313 6.09 9.64 41.62
C TYR A 313 4.76 8.95 41.94
N CYS A 314 4.16 9.26 43.09
CA CYS A 314 2.97 8.57 43.59
C CYS A 314 1.80 9.53 43.70
N MET A 315 0.61 9.04 43.34
CA MET A 315 -0.66 9.76 43.49
C MET A 315 -1.21 9.58 44.91
N LEU A 316 -1.06 8.38 45.47
CA LEU A 316 -1.40 8.08 46.87
C LEU A 316 -0.13 8.04 47.70
N ILE A 317 -0.01 9.00 48.63
CA ILE A 317 1.21 9.29 49.38
C ILE A 317 1.06 8.82 50.82
N PHE A 318 1.90 7.86 51.23
CA PHE A 318 1.88 7.31 52.58
C PHE A 318 2.94 7.95 53.48
N SER A 319 2.57 8.27 54.73
CA SER A 319 3.52 8.81 55.72
C SER A 319 4.47 7.75 56.31
N SER A 320 4.10 6.47 56.24
CA SER A 320 4.83 5.36 56.87
C SER A 320 6.17 5.03 56.20
N GLN A 321 7.26 4.99 56.96
CA GLN A 321 8.59 4.61 56.45
C GLN A 321 8.70 3.14 55.99
N LYS A 322 7.75 2.26 56.34
CA LYS A 322 7.71 0.88 55.81
C LYS A 322 7.08 0.79 54.42
N VAL A 323 6.47 1.87 53.93
CA VAL A 323 6.01 1.95 52.53
C VAL A 323 7.17 2.48 51.69
N SER A 324 7.45 1.80 50.58
CA SER A 324 8.52 2.19 49.67
C SER A 324 8.23 3.53 48.99
N ARG A 325 9.27 4.25 48.55
CA ARG A 325 9.13 5.52 47.83
C ARG A 325 8.17 5.40 46.64
N ARG A 326 8.25 4.29 45.92
CA ARG A 326 7.25 3.81 44.94
C ARG A 326 6.94 2.36 45.32
N GLN A 327 5.71 2.09 45.75
CA GLN A 327 5.33 0.79 46.29
C GLN A 327 4.72 -0.09 45.21
N CYS A 328 3.58 0.31 44.66
CA CYS A 328 2.89 -0.44 43.61
C CYS A 328 2.12 0.49 42.68
N GLY A 329 1.81 0.01 41.49
CA GLY A 329 0.94 0.68 40.51
C GLY A 329 -0.28 -0.18 40.21
N ILE A 330 -1.43 0.44 40.05
CA ILE A 330 -2.71 -0.23 39.83
C ILE A 330 -3.40 0.39 38.62
N ARG A 331 -3.78 -0.45 37.65
CA ARG A 331 -4.59 -0.08 36.48
C ARG A 331 -5.87 -0.88 36.46
N TYR A 332 -6.94 -0.31 35.93
CA TYR A 332 -8.20 -1.02 35.70
C TYR A 332 -8.43 -1.22 34.20
N ASP A 333 -8.69 -2.47 33.81
CA ASP A 333 -9.07 -2.84 32.46
C ASP A 333 -10.59 -3.05 32.39
N VAL A 334 -11.29 -2.02 31.90
CA VAL A 334 -12.75 -2.01 31.72
C VAL A 334 -13.22 -3.14 30.79
N GLY A 335 -12.40 -3.51 29.79
CA GLY A 335 -12.77 -4.53 28.80
C GLY A 335 -12.86 -5.93 29.41
N ASN A 336 -11.96 -6.23 30.34
CA ASN A 336 -11.83 -7.54 30.97
C ASN A 336 -12.37 -7.59 32.41
N ASP A 337 -12.80 -6.45 32.97
CA ASP A 337 -13.27 -6.30 34.35
C ASP A 337 -12.27 -6.85 35.38
N CYS A 338 -11.01 -6.44 35.19
CA CYS A 338 -9.89 -6.89 36.03
C CYS A 338 -8.90 -5.75 36.27
N TYR A 339 -8.11 -5.91 37.31
CA TYR A 339 -7.05 -5.01 37.70
C TYR A 339 -5.70 -5.57 37.30
N GLN A 340 -4.80 -4.70 36.85
CA GLN A 340 -3.40 -5.03 36.63
C GLN A 340 -2.57 -4.32 37.70
N VAL A 341 -1.92 -5.11 38.55
CA VAL A 341 -1.13 -4.60 39.67
C VAL A 341 0.34 -4.97 39.48
N ILE A 342 1.21 -3.99 39.62
CA ILE A 342 2.67 -4.14 39.50
C ILE A 342 3.34 -3.71 40.81
N ASP A 343 4.29 -4.51 41.29
CA ASP A 343 5.08 -4.20 42.49
C ASP A 343 6.40 -3.52 42.11
N TYR A 344 6.62 -2.32 42.64
CA TYR A 344 7.87 -1.55 42.49
C TYR A 344 8.71 -1.58 43.78
N SER A 345 8.19 -2.18 44.84
CA SER A 345 8.72 -2.05 46.19
C SER A 345 9.91 -2.98 46.43
N SER A 346 10.76 -2.61 47.38
CA SER A 346 11.81 -3.50 47.90
C SER A 346 11.32 -4.44 49.01
N GLY A 347 10.16 -4.16 49.61
CA GLY A 347 9.55 -4.96 50.68
C GLY A 347 8.45 -5.92 50.23
N GLY A 348 8.09 -5.91 48.95
CA GLY A 348 7.01 -6.70 48.37
C GLY A 348 5.62 -6.11 48.62
N THR A 349 4.71 -6.38 47.69
CA THR A 349 3.26 -6.22 47.85
C THR A 349 2.62 -7.61 47.88
N SER A 350 1.83 -7.92 48.91
CA SER A 350 1.30 -9.28 49.12
C SER A 350 -0.21 -9.37 49.02
N LEU A 351 -0.70 -10.60 48.84
CA LEU A 351 -2.11 -10.98 48.78
C LEU A 351 -2.54 -11.69 50.09
N PRO A 352 -3.85 -11.88 50.33
CA PRO A 352 -4.36 -12.47 51.56
C PRO A 352 -3.96 -13.93 51.76
N ASP A 353 -3.65 -14.62 50.66
CA ASP A 353 -3.16 -16.02 50.62
C ASP A 353 -1.66 -16.14 50.96
N GLY A 354 -0.99 -15.02 51.26
CA GLY A 354 0.44 -14.97 51.57
C GLY A 354 1.36 -14.89 50.36
N ARG A 355 0.81 -14.91 49.14
CA ARG A 355 1.60 -14.74 47.90
C ARG A 355 2.09 -13.31 47.77
N VAL A 356 3.34 -13.13 47.36
CA VAL A 356 3.92 -11.83 47.03
C VAL A 356 3.84 -11.63 45.51
N LEU A 357 3.43 -10.44 45.08
CA LEU A 357 3.36 -10.08 43.66
C LEU A 357 4.76 -10.02 43.05
N ALA A 358 4.88 -10.39 41.77
CA ALA A 358 6.15 -10.35 41.06
C ALA A 358 6.64 -8.90 40.87
N THR A 359 7.89 -8.65 41.23
CA THR A 359 8.49 -7.32 41.09
C THR A 359 8.65 -6.94 39.63
N SER A 360 8.22 -5.74 39.25
CA SER A 360 8.29 -5.19 37.88
C SER A 360 7.50 -5.94 36.81
N GLU A 361 6.56 -6.81 37.17
CA GLU A 361 5.65 -7.50 36.23
C GLU A 361 4.18 -7.27 36.64
N TYR A 362 3.30 -7.04 35.65
CA TYR A 362 1.88 -6.86 35.91
C TYR A 362 1.20 -8.19 36.24
N THR A 363 0.60 -8.27 37.42
CA THR A 363 -0.24 -9.38 37.85
C THR A 363 -1.72 -9.01 37.70
N VAL A 364 -2.49 -9.89 37.06
CA VAL A 364 -3.94 -9.71 36.92
C VAL A 364 -4.66 -10.14 38.20
N LEU A 365 -5.46 -9.24 38.77
CA LEU A 365 -6.29 -9.46 39.96
C LEU A 365 -7.75 -9.09 39.65
N PHE A 366 -8.69 -9.73 40.33
CA PHE A 366 -10.12 -9.49 40.10
C PHE A 366 -10.73 -8.56 41.16
N PRO A 367 -11.85 -7.88 40.85
CA PRO A 367 -12.64 -7.17 41.85
C PRO A 367 -12.94 -8.04 43.08
N GLY A 368 -12.96 -7.44 44.26
CA GLY A 368 -13.00 -8.08 45.57
C GLY A 368 -11.64 -8.50 46.14
N THR A 369 -10.55 -8.44 45.36
CA THR A 369 -9.21 -8.81 45.84
C THR A 369 -8.66 -7.74 46.77
N VAL A 370 -8.05 -8.16 47.89
CA VAL A 370 -7.40 -7.25 48.85
C VAL A 370 -5.89 -7.32 48.70
N ILE A 371 -5.25 -6.18 48.50
CA ILE A 371 -3.79 -6.05 48.46
C ILE A 371 -3.24 -5.56 49.80
N TYR A 372 -2.08 -6.09 50.20
CA TYR A 372 -1.43 -5.84 51.48
C TYR A 372 -0.10 -5.13 51.23
N ILE A 373 0.06 -3.96 51.83
CA ILE A 373 1.25 -3.12 51.72
C ILE A 373 1.90 -2.99 53.10
N ALA A 374 3.24 -2.89 53.12
CA ALA A 374 4.04 -2.70 54.33
C ALA A 374 3.76 -3.77 55.42
N GLY A 375 3.65 -5.04 55.01
CA GLY A 375 3.33 -6.16 55.90
C GLY A 375 1.87 -6.18 56.37
N GLY A 376 0.95 -5.62 55.58
CA GLY A 376 -0.48 -5.61 55.86
C GLY A 376 -0.95 -4.52 56.82
N ARG A 377 -0.12 -3.48 57.02
CA ARG A 377 -0.49 -2.27 57.77
C ARG A 377 -1.42 -1.38 56.96
N GLU A 378 -1.17 -1.32 55.66
CA GLU A 378 -2.04 -0.69 54.67
C GLU A 378 -2.73 -1.80 53.86
N ARG A 379 -4.05 -1.72 53.68
CA ARG A 379 -4.84 -2.70 52.92
C ARG A 379 -5.86 -2.00 52.05
N PHE A 380 -5.92 -2.42 50.79
CA PHE A 380 -6.88 -1.88 49.83
C PHE A 380 -7.66 -2.99 49.14
N MET A 381 -8.96 -2.80 48.96
CA MET A 381 -9.82 -3.63 48.12
C MET A 381 -9.86 -3.06 46.71
N LEU A 382 -9.67 -3.93 45.73
CA LEU A 382 -10.01 -3.65 44.33
C LEU A 382 -11.51 -3.91 44.19
N MET A 383 -12.28 -2.93 43.72
CA MET A 383 -13.75 -2.92 43.87
C MET A 383 -14.53 -3.23 42.61
#